data_AF-A0A849HQT2-F1
#
_entry.id   AF-A0A849HQT2-F1
#
_cell.length_a   1.000
_cell.length_b   1.000
_cell.length_c   1.000
_cell.angle_alpha   90.00
_cell.angle_beta   90.00
_cell.angle_gamma   90.00
#
_symmetry.space_group_name_H-M   'P 1'
#
loop_
_entity.id
_entity.type
_entity.pdbx_description
1 polymer ?
#
loop_
_entity_poly.entity_id
_entity_poly.type
_entity_poly.pdbx_seq_one_letter_code
_entity_poly.pdbx_strand_id
1 'polypeptide(L)'
;MSDQYIFDQLLGITNAVLSSPLSIAIFSTAIAAFAGTWGAQLLAERTARRKEILHEIRGVNAALSFAFNIANTYIATKKQHTKELVVDYKQQCTDREAHYMRVNASVIPAGTPFPLKLILQTILPPYSPIAELQKTLLDRINPSGRALLLLTPLTQSIEGFADAAKQRNAWIDEVKNMPDNDDARKASLYFGTPYATGRVDDRYPKLMEAIEFHNDSCIAFSVMLANVLKEDGEKMAAEYGKNAPKISKPNFEMAGDLIPDLKEYSLWVKD
;
A
#
# COMPACT_ATOMS: atom_id res chain seq x y z
N MET A 1 24.08 25.36 -84.37
CA MET A 1 23.23 26.54 -84.07
C MET A 1 21.78 26.09 -83.80
N SER A 2 21.58 25.02 -83.01
CA SER A 2 20.26 24.39 -82.81
C SER A 2 19.98 23.86 -81.40
N ASP A 3 20.94 23.91 -80.46
CA ASP A 3 20.75 23.37 -79.09
C ASP A 3 20.34 24.42 -78.04
N GLN A 4 20.50 25.71 -78.33
CA GLN A 4 20.19 26.77 -77.36
C GLN A 4 18.69 27.08 -77.28
N TYR A 5 17.94 26.80 -78.35
CA TYR A 5 16.49 27.06 -78.43
C TYR A 5 15.63 26.03 -77.68
N ILE A 6 16.12 24.79 -77.53
CA ILE A 6 15.38 23.72 -76.85
C ILE A 6 15.50 23.84 -75.32
N PHE A 7 16.68 24.27 -74.83
CA PHE A 7 16.89 24.52 -73.40
C PHE A 7 16.09 25.73 -72.89
N ASP A 8 15.98 26.80 -73.68
CA ASP A 8 15.17 27.98 -73.32
C ASP A 8 13.65 27.70 -73.39
N GLN A 9 13.18 26.84 -74.30
CA GLN A 9 11.78 26.40 -74.31
C GLN A 9 11.42 25.49 -73.13
N LEU A 10 12.32 24.60 -72.71
CA LEU A 10 12.10 23.76 -71.54
C LEU A 10 12.10 24.58 -70.23
N LEU A 11 13.00 25.56 -70.09
CA LEU A 11 13.03 26.48 -68.95
C LEU A 11 11.82 27.45 -68.92
N GLY A 12 11.34 27.88 -70.08
CA GLY A 12 10.12 28.69 -70.21
C GLY A 12 8.84 27.94 -69.81
N ILE A 13 8.73 26.65 -70.15
CA ILE A 13 7.59 25.80 -69.78
C ILE A 13 7.62 25.47 -68.28
N THR A 14 8.81 25.26 -67.68
CA THR A 14 8.91 25.07 -66.22
C THR A 14 8.54 26.34 -65.43
N ASN A 15 8.86 27.53 -65.93
CA ASN A 15 8.47 28.79 -65.28
C ASN A 15 6.98 29.15 -65.48
N ALA A 16 6.37 28.81 -66.62
CA ALA A 16 4.94 29.06 -66.87
C ALA A 16 4.02 28.11 -66.08
N VAL A 17 4.43 26.85 -65.87
CA VAL A 17 3.66 25.88 -65.08
C VAL A 17 3.78 26.14 -63.57
N LEU A 18 4.86 26.77 -63.09
CA LEU A 18 5.01 27.19 -61.69
C LEU A 18 4.39 28.58 -61.38
N SER A 19 4.17 29.43 -62.39
CA SER A 19 3.53 30.75 -62.24
C SER A 19 2.03 30.78 -62.58
N SER A 20 1.47 29.65 -63.02
CA SER A 20 0.04 29.54 -63.30
C SER A 20 -0.77 29.70 -62.01
N PRO A 21 -1.83 30.55 -61.99
CA PRO A 21 -2.71 30.72 -60.83
C PRO A 21 -3.30 29.39 -60.31
N LEU A 22 -3.50 28.41 -61.20
CA LEU A 22 -3.98 27.07 -60.87
C LEU A 22 -2.93 26.26 -60.10
N SER A 23 -1.66 26.33 -60.51
CA SER A 23 -0.56 25.62 -59.85
C SER A 23 -0.27 26.22 -58.47
N ILE A 24 -0.26 27.56 -58.37
CA ILE A 24 -0.16 28.27 -57.10
C ILE A 24 -1.34 27.92 -56.19
N ALA A 25 -2.56 27.82 -56.72
CA ALA A 25 -3.73 27.39 -55.97
C ALA A 25 -3.62 25.92 -55.49
N ILE A 26 -3.12 24.99 -56.31
CA ILE A 26 -2.93 23.58 -55.94
C ILE A 26 -1.83 23.42 -54.88
N PHE A 27 -0.69 24.10 -55.04
CA PHE A 27 0.40 24.03 -54.05
C PHE A 27 0.04 24.75 -52.74
N SER A 28 -0.63 25.90 -52.81
CA SER A 28 -1.07 26.61 -51.59
C SER A 28 -2.16 25.86 -50.83
N THR A 29 -3.11 25.21 -51.53
CA THR A 29 -4.13 24.36 -50.89
C THR A 29 -3.53 23.08 -50.31
N ALA A 30 -2.55 22.45 -50.97
CA ALA A 30 -1.85 21.29 -50.43
C ALA A 30 -1.02 21.62 -49.18
N ILE A 31 -0.29 22.75 -49.16
CA ILE A 31 0.47 23.21 -47.99
C ILE A 31 -0.47 23.59 -46.84
N ALA A 32 -1.58 24.29 -47.12
CA ALA A 32 -2.58 24.63 -46.11
C ALA A 32 -3.26 23.39 -45.52
N ALA A 33 -3.57 22.38 -46.35
CA ALA A 33 -4.12 21.11 -45.90
C ALA A 33 -3.11 20.29 -45.07
N PHE A 34 -1.84 20.26 -45.46
CA PHE A 34 -0.79 19.56 -44.71
C PHE A 34 -0.49 20.25 -43.36
N ALA A 35 -0.37 21.58 -43.35
CA ALA A 35 -0.22 22.35 -42.11
C ALA A 35 -1.47 22.24 -41.21
N GLY A 36 -2.67 22.25 -41.78
CA GLY A 36 -3.92 22.07 -41.07
C GLY A 36 -4.08 20.68 -40.45
N THR A 37 -3.72 19.62 -41.19
CA THR A 37 -3.76 18.23 -40.70
C THR A 37 -2.70 17.97 -39.64
N TRP A 38 -1.47 18.43 -39.84
CA TRP A 38 -0.40 18.32 -38.84
C TRP A 38 -0.71 19.11 -37.57
N GLY A 39 -1.22 20.34 -37.70
CA GLY A 39 -1.67 21.15 -36.56
C GLY A 39 -2.84 20.51 -35.80
N ALA A 40 -3.80 19.93 -36.53
CA ALA A 40 -4.91 19.19 -35.94
C ALA A 40 -4.44 17.91 -35.23
N GLN A 41 -3.47 17.17 -35.79
CA GLN A 41 -2.87 16.00 -35.15
C GLN A 41 -2.16 16.38 -33.85
N LEU A 42 -1.32 17.42 -33.86
CA LEU A 42 -0.62 17.89 -32.66
C LEU A 42 -1.61 18.33 -31.57
N LEU A 43 -2.69 19.01 -31.94
CA LEU A 43 -3.73 19.43 -31.00
C LEU A 43 -4.52 18.22 -30.45
N ALA A 44 -4.81 17.24 -31.29
CA ALA A 44 -5.48 16.00 -30.91
C ALA A 44 -4.62 15.19 -29.93
N GLU A 45 -3.32 15.03 -30.21
CA GLU A 45 -2.37 14.35 -29.31
C GLU A 45 -2.26 15.06 -27.96
N ARG A 46 -2.13 16.40 -27.96
CA ARG A 46 -2.12 17.19 -26.71
C ARG A 46 -3.40 17.03 -25.92
N THR A 47 -4.55 17.05 -26.58
CA THR A 47 -5.86 16.88 -25.93
C THR A 47 -6.00 15.47 -25.35
N ALA A 48 -5.59 14.45 -26.11
CA ALA A 48 -5.59 13.06 -25.67
C ALA A 48 -4.68 12.86 -24.45
N ARG A 49 -3.45 13.39 -24.50
CA ARG A 49 -2.50 13.33 -23.39
C ARG A 49 -3.04 14.00 -22.13
N ARG A 50 -3.66 15.18 -22.25
CA ARG A 50 -4.29 15.85 -21.10
C ARG A 50 -5.43 15.02 -20.52
N LYS A 51 -6.25 14.39 -21.36
CA LYS A 51 -7.35 13.53 -20.91
C LYS A 51 -6.83 12.29 -20.18
N GLU A 52 -5.74 11.71 -20.65
CA GLU A 52 -5.05 10.58 -20.01
C GLU A 52 -4.52 10.97 -18.63
N ILE A 53 -3.72 12.04 -18.51
CA ILE A 53 -3.20 12.52 -17.22
C ILE A 53 -4.34 12.84 -16.25
N LEU A 54 -5.44 13.44 -16.73
CA LEU A 54 -6.60 13.72 -15.89
C LEU A 54 -7.25 12.43 -15.36
N HIS A 55 -7.30 11.38 -16.18
CA HIS A 55 -7.80 10.07 -15.76
C HIS A 55 -6.88 9.44 -14.71
N GLU A 56 -5.57 9.48 -14.93
CA GLU A 56 -4.57 8.98 -13.96
C GLU A 56 -4.65 9.73 -12.63
N ILE A 57 -4.73 11.08 -12.62
CA ILE A 57 -4.87 11.86 -11.38
C ILE A 57 -6.10 11.43 -10.57
N ARG A 58 -7.22 11.12 -11.25
CA ARG A 58 -8.42 10.61 -10.58
C ARG A 58 -8.20 9.20 -10.03
N GLY A 59 -7.49 8.35 -10.77
CA GLY A 59 -7.07 7.03 -10.31
C GLY A 59 -6.17 7.11 -9.07
N VAL A 60 -5.18 8.01 -9.07
CA VAL A 60 -4.28 8.25 -7.94
C VAL A 60 -5.07 8.71 -6.72
N ASN A 61 -6.00 9.66 -6.86
CA ASN A 61 -6.84 10.11 -5.76
C ASN A 61 -7.72 8.98 -5.19
N ALA A 62 -8.25 8.10 -6.04
CA ALA A 62 -9.01 6.93 -5.58
C ALA A 62 -8.10 5.94 -4.83
N ALA A 63 -6.92 5.63 -5.36
CA ALA A 63 -5.94 4.76 -4.71
C ALA A 63 -5.46 5.35 -3.36
N LEU A 64 -5.21 6.66 -3.29
CA LEU A 64 -4.90 7.39 -2.06
C LEU A 64 -5.99 7.20 -1.00
N SER A 65 -7.26 7.34 -1.39
CA SER A 65 -8.38 7.14 -0.48
C SER A 65 -8.45 5.71 0.05
N PHE A 66 -8.20 4.69 -0.80
CA PHE A 66 -8.15 3.31 -0.34
C PHE A 66 -6.98 3.04 0.60
N ALA A 67 -5.77 3.48 0.26
CA ALA A 67 -4.59 3.33 1.12
C ALA A 67 -4.78 4.02 2.48
N PHE A 68 -5.34 5.24 2.48
CA PHE A 68 -5.68 5.98 3.70
C PHE A 68 -6.73 5.25 4.55
N ASN A 69 -7.78 4.70 3.93
CA ASN A 69 -8.80 3.94 4.65
C ASN A 69 -8.22 2.66 5.25
N ILE A 70 -7.37 1.93 4.52
CA ILE A 70 -6.67 0.74 5.05
C ILE A 70 -5.82 1.13 6.27
N ALA A 71 -4.99 2.17 6.16
CA ALA A 71 -4.18 2.66 7.27
C ALA A 71 -5.04 2.96 8.51
N ASN A 72 -6.11 3.76 8.35
CA ASN A 72 -6.98 4.13 9.48
C ASN A 72 -7.71 2.94 10.09
N THR A 73 -8.14 1.98 9.27
CA THR A 73 -8.78 0.75 9.75
C THR A 73 -7.84 -0.04 10.66
N TYR A 74 -6.57 -0.21 10.27
CA TYR A 74 -5.60 -0.92 11.10
C TYR A 74 -5.10 -0.09 12.28
N ILE A 75 -5.02 1.24 12.17
CA ILE A 75 -4.76 2.13 13.31
C ILE A 75 -5.88 2.01 14.36
N ALA A 76 -7.14 2.01 13.93
CA ALA A 76 -8.29 1.82 14.81
C ALA A 76 -8.27 0.43 15.47
N THR A 77 -8.00 -0.61 14.67
CA THR A 77 -7.85 -2.00 15.16
C THR A 77 -6.72 -2.12 16.19
N LYS A 78 -5.57 -1.46 15.93
CA LYS A 78 -4.46 -1.37 16.87
C LYS A 78 -4.89 -0.77 18.19
N LYS A 79 -5.49 0.41 18.12
CA LYS A 79 -5.93 1.17 19.30
C LYS A 79 -6.97 0.41 20.12
N GLN A 80 -7.95 -0.20 19.46
CA GLN A 80 -9.11 -0.77 20.14
C GLN A 80 -8.91 -2.21 20.62
N HIS A 81 -8.06 -2.99 19.95
CA HIS A 81 -8.06 -4.45 20.14
C HIS A 81 -6.68 -5.07 20.34
N THR A 82 -5.66 -4.64 19.60
CA THR A 82 -4.39 -5.39 19.60
C THR A 82 -3.32 -4.77 20.50
N LYS A 83 -3.28 -3.43 20.67
CA LYS A 83 -2.25 -2.76 21.49
C LYS A 83 -2.29 -3.23 22.93
N GLU A 84 -3.44 -3.09 23.60
CA GLU A 84 -3.58 -3.50 25.01
C GLU A 84 -3.40 -5.00 25.17
N LEU A 85 -3.91 -5.80 24.24
CA LEU A 85 -3.77 -7.27 24.28
C LEU A 85 -2.29 -7.70 24.26
N VAL A 86 -1.49 -7.13 23.36
CA VAL A 86 -0.07 -7.48 23.21
C VAL A 86 0.74 -6.93 24.39
N VAL A 87 0.45 -5.71 24.84
CA VAL A 87 1.10 -5.11 26.01
C VAL A 87 0.83 -5.93 27.27
N ASP A 88 -0.43 -6.28 27.53
CA ASP A 88 -0.81 -7.11 28.68
C ASP A 88 -0.13 -8.49 28.63
N TYR A 89 -0.04 -9.11 27.45
CA TYR A 89 0.66 -10.38 27.29
C TYR A 89 2.16 -10.27 27.59
N LYS A 90 2.83 -9.28 27.00
CA LYS A 90 4.27 -9.04 27.23
C LYS A 90 4.55 -8.71 28.70
N GLN A 91 3.69 -7.91 29.33
CA GLN A 91 3.81 -7.59 30.75
C GLN A 91 3.67 -8.85 31.61
N GLN A 92 2.67 -9.70 31.35
CA GLN A 92 2.52 -10.97 32.09
C GLN A 92 3.69 -11.93 31.89
N CYS A 93 4.35 -11.93 30.73
CA CYS A 93 5.58 -12.70 30.53
C CYS A 93 6.72 -12.19 31.43
N THR A 94 6.92 -10.88 31.47
CA THR A 94 7.91 -10.23 32.35
C THR A 94 7.61 -10.49 33.82
N ASP A 95 6.35 -10.34 34.24
CA ASP A 95 5.92 -10.56 35.62
C ASP A 95 6.14 -12.03 36.04
N ARG A 96 5.86 -12.96 35.13
CA ARG A 96 6.11 -14.40 35.36
C ARG A 96 7.59 -14.68 35.55
N GLU A 97 8.45 -14.11 34.70
CA GLU A 97 9.89 -14.27 34.82
C GLU A 97 10.42 -13.70 36.13
N ALA A 98 9.99 -12.49 36.51
CA ALA A 98 10.34 -11.89 37.79
C ALA A 98 9.84 -12.72 38.98
N HIS A 99 8.65 -13.30 38.90
CA HIS A 99 8.12 -14.22 39.92
C HIS A 99 9.03 -15.45 40.07
N TYR A 100 9.39 -16.11 38.97
CA TYR A 100 10.30 -17.26 39.00
C TYR A 100 11.68 -16.90 39.55
N MET A 101 12.23 -15.74 39.20
CA MET A 101 13.50 -15.27 39.78
C MET A 101 13.41 -15.10 41.30
N ARG A 102 12.30 -14.55 41.82
CA ARG A 102 12.10 -14.38 43.27
C ARG A 102 11.92 -15.72 44.00
N VAL A 103 11.24 -16.69 43.39
CA VAL A 103 11.14 -18.06 43.93
C VAL A 103 12.52 -18.71 43.99
N ASN A 104 13.29 -18.65 42.88
CA ASN A 104 14.62 -19.26 42.79
C ASN A 104 15.62 -18.62 43.75
N ALA A 105 15.53 -17.31 43.97
CA ALA A 105 16.33 -16.58 44.95
C ALA A 105 15.84 -16.77 46.40
N SER A 106 14.81 -17.59 46.63
CA SER A 106 14.18 -17.81 47.94
C SER A 106 13.67 -16.53 48.62
N VAL A 107 13.38 -15.49 47.82
CA VAL A 107 12.77 -14.22 48.29
C VAL A 107 11.29 -14.43 48.63
N ILE A 108 10.63 -15.35 47.94
CA ILE A 108 9.28 -15.82 48.24
C ILE A 108 9.28 -17.36 48.34
N PRO A 109 8.36 -17.97 49.12
CA PRO A 109 8.32 -19.41 49.30
C PRO A 109 8.19 -20.20 47.98
N ALA A 110 8.82 -21.37 47.93
CA ALA A 110 8.56 -22.32 46.86
C ALA A 110 7.07 -22.71 46.85
N GLY A 111 6.47 -22.78 45.66
CA GLY A 111 5.05 -23.09 45.50
C GLY A 111 4.09 -21.90 45.64
N THR A 112 4.58 -20.66 45.85
CA THR A 112 3.72 -19.48 45.76
C THR A 112 3.10 -19.39 44.34
N PRO A 113 1.75 -19.40 44.21
CA PRO A 113 1.09 -19.33 42.92
C PRO A 113 1.38 -18.00 42.19
N PHE A 114 1.49 -18.07 40.87
CA PHE A 114 1.54 -16.89 40.01
C PHE A 114 0.11 -16.51 39.56
N PRO A 115 -0.37 -15.29 39.81
CA PRO A 115 -1.70 -14.86 39.36
C PRO A 115 -1.70 -14.61 37.85
N LEU A 116 -2.35 -15.50 37.09
CA LEU A 116 -2.51 -15.39 35.65
C LEU A 116 -3.85 -14.74 35.28
N LYS A 117 -3.81 -13.71 34.43
CA LYS A 117 -5.01 -13.09 33.82
C LYS A 117 -5.12 -13.52 32.36
N LEU A 118 -5.98 -14.51 32.10
CA LEU A 118 -6.26 -14.97 30.73
C LEU A 118 -7.26 -14.03 30.02
N ILE A 119 -6.79 -13.33 28.99
CA ILE A 119 -7.63 -12.47 28.14
C ILE A 119 -8.09 -13.26 26.92
N LEU A 120 -9.33 -13.77 26.99
CA LEU A 120 -9.94 -14.63 25.97
C LEU A 120 -10.92 -13.88 25.03
N GLN A 121 -10.72 -12.58 24.86
CA GLN A 121 -11.45 -11.78 23.88
C GLN A 121 -11.02 -12.18 22.46
N THR A 122 -11.96 -12.42 21.55
CA THR A 122 -11.69 -12.71 20.14
C THR A 122 -11.38 -11.44 19.34
N ILE A 123 -10.59 -11.58 18.27
CA ILE A 123 -10.32 -10.49 17.32
C ILE A 123 -11.04 -10.80 16.02
N LEU A 124 -11.83 -9.85 15.51
CA LEU A 124 -12.39 -9.93 14.17
C LEU A 124 -11.47 -9.20 13.20
N PRO A 125 -10.97 -9.84 12.12
CA PRO A 125 -10.22 -9.14 11.09
C PRO A 125 -11.06 -8.01 10.50
N PRO A 126 -10.52 -6.78 10.41
CA PRO A 126 -11.28 -5.67 9.88
C PRO A 126 -11.41 -5.77 8.35
N TYR A 127 -12.49 -5.22 7.80
CA TYR A 127 -12.63 -5.09 6.35
C TYR A 127 -11.61 -4.09 5.79
N SER A 128 -10.89 -4.49 4.75
CA SER A 128 -9.90 -3.66 4.05
C SER A 128 -10.12 -3.71 2.54
N PRO A 129 -10.27 -2.57 1.85
CA PRO A 129 -10.54 -2.52 0.40
C PRO A 129 -9.26 -2.77 -0.44
N ILE A 130 -8.54 -3.86 -0.15
CA ILE A 130 -7.28 -4.19 -0.83
C ILE A 130 -7.51 -4.58 -2.29
N ALA A 131 -8.60 -5.27 -2.61
CA ALA A 131 -8.94 -5.65 -3.97
C ALA A 131 -9.26 -4.43 -4.84
N GLU A 132 -9.99 -3.45 -4.31
CA GLU A 132 -10.29 -2.19 -4.99
C GLU A 132 -9.03 -1.34 -5.18
N LEU A 133 -8.13 -1.35 -4.19
CA LEU A 133 -6.83 -0.69 -4.30
C LEU A 133 -5.98 -1.35 -5.40
N GLN A 134 -5.82 -2.68 -5.40
CA GLN A 134 -5.09 -3.43 -6.41
C GLN A 134 -5.63 -3.14 -7.82
N LYS A 135 -6.96 -3.25 -7.99
CA LYS A 135 -7.63 -2.95 -9.26
C LYS A 135 -7.38 -1.52 -9.71
N THR A 136 -7.47 -0.55 -8.80
CA THR A 136 -7.24 0.86 -9.14
C THR A 136 -5.79 1.12 -9.53
N LEU A 137 -4.83 0.53 -8.81
CA LEU A 137 -3.40 0.66 -9.08
C LEU A 137 -3.00 0.04 -10.43
N LEU A 138 -3.56 -1.12 -10.79
CA LEU A 138 -3.18 -1.85 -11.99
C LEU A 138 -3.95 -1.41 -13.24
N ASP A 139 -5.23 -1.01 -13.10
CA ASP A 139 -6.08 -0.73 -14.26
C ASP A 139 -6.17 0.77 -14.61
N ARG A 140 -6.00 1.67 -13.62
CA ARG A 140 -6.40 3.09 -13.76
C ARG A 140 -5.25 4.08 -13.68
N ILE A 141 -4.09 3.65 -13.23
CA ILE A 141 -2.90 4.49 -13.15
C ILE A 141 -1.73 3.74 -13.76
N ASN A 142 -0.69 4.46 -14.14
CA ASN A 142 0.62 3.90 -14.38
C ASN A 142 1.45 4.04 -13.07
N PRO A 143 1.41 3.06 -12.16
CA PRO A 143 2.03 3.20 -10.84
C PRO A 143 3.55 3.19 -10.98
N SER A 144 4.23 3.97 -10.14
CA SER A 144 5.68 3.82 -10.00
C SER A 144 6.05 2.43 -9.49
N GLY A 145 7.25 1.94 -9.84
CA GLY A 145 7.76 0.66 -9.32
C GLY A 145 7.68 0.58 -7.79
N ARG A 146 7.97 1.69 -7.10
CA ARG A 146 7.83 1.83 -5.64
C ARG A 146 6.42 1.54 -5.14
N ALA A 147 5.38 2.04 -5.82
CA ALA A 147 3.99 1.80 -5.43
C ALA A 147 3.61 0.31 -5.59
N LEU A 148 4.07 -0.33 -6.66
CA LEU A 148 3.85 -1.77 -6.89
C LEU A 148 4.59 -2.63 -5.87
N LEU A 149 5.83 -2.26 -5.51
CA LEU A 149 6.62 -2.98 -4.50
C LEU A 149 5.98 -2.93 -3.10
N LEU A 150 5.24 -1.87 -2.78
CA LEU A 150 4.51 -1.74 -1.50
C LEU A 150 3.19 -2.54 -1.47
N LEU A 151 2.59 -2.81 -2.62
CA LEU A 151 1.28 -3.47 -2.70
C LEU A 151 1.34 -4.94 -2.26
N THR A 152 2.41 -5.64 -2.63
CA THR A 152 2.63 -7.06 -2.29
C THR A 152 2.73 -7.28 -0.77
N PRO A 153 3.68 -6.64 -0.05
CA PRO A 153 3.80 -6.83 1.39
C PRO A 153 2.59 -6.28 2.16
N LEU A 154 1.90 -5.26 1.65
CA LEU A 154 0.61 -4.83 2.21
C LEU A 154 -0.44 -5.95 2.13
N THR A 155 -0.59 -6.58 0.96
CA THR A 155 -1.54 -7.68 0.76
C THR A 155 -1.22 -8.86 1.68
N GLN A 156 0.06 -9.28 1.72
CA GLN A 156 0.53 -10.35 2.60
C GLN A 156 0.30 -10.03 4.08
N SER A 157 0.48 -8.79 4.50
CA SER A 157 0.25 -8.37 5.89
C SER A 157 -1.23 -8.42 6.27
N ILE A 158 -2.13 -8.04 5.36
CA ILE A 158 -3.58 -8.11 5.58
C ILE A 158 -4.01 -9.58 5.77
N GLU A 159 -3.55 -10.47 4.90
CA GLU A 159 -3.83 -11.91 4.98
C GLU A 159 -3.21 -12.53 6.24
N GLY A 160 -1.95 -12.21 6.54
CA GLY A 160 -1.25 -12.69 7.73
C GLY A 160 -1.93 -12.24 9.02
N PHE A 161 -2.42 -11.00 9.10
CA PHE A 161 -3.21 -10.53 10.23
C PHE A 161 -4.51 -11.33 10.38
N ALA A 162 -5.23 -11.53 9.28
CA ALA A 162 -6.50 -12.25 9.30
C ALA A 162 -6.32 -13.72 9.75
N ASP A 163 -5.27 -14.37 9.26
CA ASP A 163 -4.94 -15.74 9.64
C ASP A 163 -4.49 -15.86 11.10
N ALA A 164 -3.61 -14.97 11.57
CA ALA A 164 -3.18 -14.94 12.96
C ALA A 164 -4.36 -14.70 13.93
N ALA A 165 -5.26 -13.77 13.58
CA ALA A 165 -6.48 -13.54 14.36
C ALA A 165 -7.40 -14.78 14.38
N LYS A 166 -7.59 -15.44 13.24
CA LYS A 166 -8.38 -16.67 13.12
C LYS A 166 -7.78 -17.80 13.97
N GLN A 167 -6.48 -18.04 13.86
CA GLN A 167 -5.78 -19.07 14.63
C GLN A 167 -5.84 -18.79 16.13
N ARG A 168 -5.72 -17.52 16.54
CA ARG A 168 -5.89 -17.13 17.95
C ARG A 168 -7.31 -17.39 18.45
N ASN A 169 -8.33 -17.08 17.65
CA ASN A 169 -9.71 -17.35 18.04
C ASN A 169 -9.96 -18.86 18.20
N ALA A 170 -9.40 -19.67 17.29
CA ALA A 170 -9.45 -21.13 17.44
C ALA A 170 -8.73 -21.61 18.71
N TRP A 171 -7.57 -21.06 19.02
CA TRP A 171 -6.86 -21.34 20.28
C TRP A 171 -7.69 -20.93 21.52
N ILE A 172 -8.39 -19.80 21.47
CA ILE A 172 -9.29 -19.37 22.55
C ILE A 172 -10.40 -20.41 22.75
N ASP A 173 -10.99 -20.92 21.67
CA ASP A 173 -12.02 -21.94 21.75
C ASP A 173 -11.48 -23.26 22.31
N GLU A 174 -10.25 -23.66 21.94
CA GLU A 174 -9.56 -24.80 22.58
C GLU A 174 -9.44 -24.60 24.10
N VAL A 175 -8.97 -23.42 24.54
CA VAL A 175 -8.74 -23.11 25.96
C VAL A 175 -10.04 -23.02 26.76
N LYS A 176 -11.11 -22.47 26.17
CA LYS A 176 -12.44 -22.40 26.79
C LYS A 176 -13.06 -23.78 27.01
N ASN A 177 -12.72 -24.76 26.15
CA ASN A 177 -13.22 -26.12 26.25
C ASN A 177 -12.35 -27.02 27.16
N MET A 178 -11.26 -26.49 27.73
CA MET A 178 -10.44 -27.24 28.70
C MET A 178 -11.13 -27.30 30.07
N PRO A 179 -10.90 -28.38 30.85
CA PRO A 179 -11.41 -28.48 32.23
C PRO A 179 -11.03 -27.26 33.07
N ASP A 180 -11.95 -26.81 33.93
CA ASP A 180 -11.75 -25.65 34.79
C ASP A 180 -10.60 -25.84 35.78
N ASN A 181 -10.27 -27.07 36.14
CA ASN A 181 -9.21 -27.42 37.08
C ASN A 181 -7.82 -27.62 36.45
N ASP A 182 -7.62 -27.27 35.17
CA ASP A 182 -6.35 -27.46 34.45
C ASP A 182 -5.54 -26.16 34.26
N ASP A 183 -5.47 -25.33 35.31
CA ASP A 183 -4.82 -24.01 35.28
C ASP A 183 -3.34 -24.08 34.90
N ALA A 184 -2.62 -25.11 35.35
CA ALA A 184 -1.21 -25.29 35.03
C ALA A 184 -0.98 -25.50 33.53
N ARG A 185 -1.86 -26.26 32.86
CA ARG A 185 -1.80 -26.45 31.41
C ARG A 185 -2.20 -25.19 30.67
N LYS A 186 -3.29 -24.52 31.08
CA LYS A 186 -3.72 -23.25 30.48
C LYS A 186 -2.60 -22.20 30.55
N ALA A 187 -1.92 -22.11 31.69
CA ALA A 187 -0.76 -21.24 31.87
C ALA A 187 0.38 -21.62 30.92
N SER A 188 0.72 -22.92 30.83
CA SER A 188 1.78 -23.39 29.92
C SER A 188 1.49 -23.03 28.45
N LEU A 189 0.27 -23.26 27.98
CA LEU A 189 -0.13 -22.95 26.61
C LEU A 189 -0.11 -21.44 26.33
N TYR A 190 -0.57 -20.63 27.29
CA TYR A 190 -0.58 -19.17 27.16
C TYR A 190 0.85 -18.62 27.06
N PHE A 191 1.77 -19.19 27.83
CA PHE A 191 3.13 -18.70 27.97
C PHE A 191 4.15 -19.36 27.06
N GLY A 192 3.79 -20.43 26.34
CA GLY A 192 4.71 -21.22 25.55
C GLY A 192 5.77 -21.94 26.38
N THR A 193 5.43 -22.41 27.58
CA THR A 193 6.37 -23.11 28.46
C THR A 193 6.14 -24.63 28.45
N PRO A 194 7.16 -25.45 28.74
CA PRO A 194 6.99 -26.90 28.81
C PRO A 194 5.91 -27.34 29.81
N TYR A 195 5.14 -28.37 29.45
CA TYR A 195 4.17 -29.03 30.36
C TYR A 195 4.32 -30.55 30.35
N ALA A 196 4.16 -31.15 31.54
CA ALA A 196 4.28 -32.59 31.80
C ALA A 196 5.53 -33.22 31.16
N THR A 197 5.36 -34.00 30.09
CA THR A 197 6.42 -34.73 29.34
C THR A 197 7.46 -33.85 28.63
N GLY A 198 7.50 -32.54 28.92
CA GLY A 198 8.43 -31.58 28.30
C GLY A 198 7.97 -31.06 26.94
N ARG A 199 6.72 -31.32 26.52
CA ARG A 199 6.16 -30.75 25.29
C ARG A 199 5.90 -29.26 25.47
N VAL A 200 6.23 -28.49 24.44
CA VAL A 200 6.02 -27.04 24.38
C VAL A 200 5.03 -26.77 23.25
N ASP A 201 4.03 -25.95 23.52
CA ASP A 201 3.13 -25.37 22.53
C ASP A 201 3.30 -23.86 22.59
N ASP A 202 4.00 -23.29 21.62
CA ASP A 202 4.32 -21.87 21.52
C ASP A 202 3.35 -21.10 20.61
N ARG A 203 2.20 -21.71 20.23
CA ARG A 203 1.22 -21.09 19.34
C ARG A 203 0.79 -19.72 19.85
N TYR A 204 0.38 -19.61 21.11
CA TYR A 204 -0.12 -18.33 21.63
C TYR A 204 0.95 -17.21 21.60
N PRO A 205 2.17 -17.41 22.13
CA PRO A 205 3.27 -16.46 21.96
C PRO A 205 3.48 -16.03 20.51
N LYS A 206 3.57 -17.00 19.58
CA LYS A 206 3.79 -16.73 18.16
C LYS A 206 2.64 -15.98 17.50
N LEU A 207 1.41 -16.26 17.90
CA LEU A 207 0.23 -15.53 17.42
C LEU A 207 0.21 -14.10 17.95
N MET A 208 0.69 -13.82 19.17
CA MET A 208 0.81 -12.46 19.69
C MET A 208 1.84 -11.65 18.91
N GLU A 209 3.02 -12.23 18.66
CA GLU A 209 4.06 -11.64 17.80
C GLU A 209 3.53 -11.37 16.38
N ALA A 210 2.84 -12.35 15.77
CA ALA A 210 2.30 -12.22 14.43
C ALA A 210 1.19 -11.16 14.32
N ILE A 211 0.29 -11.08 15.31
CA ILE A 211 -0.77 -10.06 15.35
C ILE A 211 -0.18 -8.66 15.43
N GLU A 212 0.80 -8.45 16.30
CA GLU A 212 1.50 -7.16 16.42
C GLU A 212 2.20 -6.79 15.11
N PHE A 213 3.03 -7.71 14.60
CA PHE A 213 3.82 -7.51 13.40
C PHE A 213 2.97 -7.21 12.16
N HIS A 214 1.95 -8.03 11.89
CA HIS A 214 1.13 -7.84 10.69
C HIS A 214 0.23 -6.61 10.77
N ASN A 215 -0.27 -6.27 11.96
CA ASN A 215 -1.04 -5.05 12.15
C ASN A 215 -0.18 -3.80 11.90
N ASP A 216 1.04 -3.78 12.45
CA ASP A 216 1.98 -2.68 12.24
C ASP A 216 2.44 -2.61 10.78
N SER A 217 2.66 -3.76 10.14
CA SER A 217 2.96 -3.84 8.71
C SER A 217 1.84 -3.28 7.84
N CYS A 218 0.57 -3.59 8.15
CA CYS A 218 -0.58 -3.03 7.44
C CYS A 218 -0.59 -1.50 7.53
N ILE A 219 -0.34 -0.94 8.72
CA ILE A 219 -0.27 0.52 8.93
C ILE A 219 0.91 1.11 8.15
N ALA A 220 2.11 0.54 8.31
CA ALA A 220 3.33 1.06 7.71
C ALA A 220 3.24 1.09 6.17
N PHE A 221 2.92 -0.06 5.55
CA PHE A 221 2.90 -0.16 4.09
C PHE A 221 1.78 0.67 3.46
N SER A 222 0.62 0.79 4.12
CA SER A 222 -0.46 1.66 3.62
C SER A 222 -0.12 3.15 3.73
N VAL A 223 0.52 3.59 4.81
CA VAL A 223 1.03 4.98 4.95
C VAL A 223 2.12 5.27 3.92
N MET A 224 3.08 4.36 3.75
CA MET A 224 4.14 4.51 2.76
C MET A 224 3.57 4.56 1.34
N LEU A 225 2.62 3.69 1.01
CA LEU A 225 1.96 3.67 -0.30
C LEU A 225 1.19 4.97 -0.54
N ALA A 226 0.48 5.47 0.46
CA ALA A 226 -0.21 6.75 0.36
C ALA A 226 0.77 7.91 0.11
N ASN A 227 1.94 7.90 0.74
CA ASN A 227 2.97 8.91 0.49
C ASN A 227 3.55 8.83 -0.93
N VAL A 228 3.86 7.63 -1.42
CA VAL A 228 4.35 7.44 -2.81
C VAL A 228 3.31 7.89 -3.82
N LEU A 229 2.05 7.50 -3.65
CA LEU A 229 0.96 7.89 -4.55
C LEU A 229 0.73 9.41 -4.54
N LYS A 230 0.89 10.07 -3.39
CA LYS A 230 0.81 11.52 -3.30
C LYS A 230 1.95 12.18 -4.08
N GLU A 231 3.18 11.71 -3.91
CA GLU A 231 4.34 12.21 -4.67
C GLU A 231 4.14 12.06 -6.18
N ASP A 232 3.65 10.90 -6.63
CA ASP A 232 3.39 10.64 -8.04
C ASP A 232 2.22 11.50 -8.58
N GLY A 233 1.15 11.63 -7.81
CA GLY A 233 0.03 12.52 -8.14
C GLY A 233 0.45 13.99 -8.23
N GLU A 234 1.32 14.47 -7.35
CA GLU A 234 1.83 15.85 -7.37
C GLU A 234 2.67 16.12 -8.62
N LYS A 235 3.47 15.14 -9.08
CA LYS A 235 4.20 15.22 -10.36
C LYS A 235 3.24 15.28 -11.55
N MET A 236 2.23 14.42 -11.59
CA MET A 236 1.20 14.41 -12.66
C MET A 236 0.41 15.73 -12.69
N ALA A 237 0.05 16.26 -11.52
CA ALA A 237 -0.62 17.55 -11.42
C ALA A 237 0.25 18.70 -11.94
N ALA A 238 1.56 18.67 -11.66
CA ALA A 238 2.50 19.63 -12.20
C ALA A 238 2.61 19.55 -13.75
N GLU A 239 2.65 18.33 -14.32
CA GLU A 239 2.62 18.11 -15.78
C GLU A 239 1.32 18.63 -16.41
N TYR A 240 0.18 18.44 -15.75
CA TYR A 240 -1.11 18.90 -16.24
C TYR A 240 -1.27 20.44 -16.23
N GLY A 241 -0.59 21.10 -15.30
CA GLY A 241 -0.56 22.57 -15.15
C GLY A 241 -1.66 23.14 -14.24
N LYS A 242 -1.91 24.45 -14.33
CA LYS A 242 -2.73 25.24 -13.37
C LYS A 242 -4.15 24.72 -13.11
N ASN A 243 -4.72 23.96 -14.05
CA ASN A 243 -6.09 23.44 -13.97
C ASN A 243 -6.15 21.99 -13.44
N ALA A 244 -5.04 21.47 -12.89
CA ALA A 244 -4.98 20.11 -12.37
C ALA A 244 -5.94 19.94 -11.20
N PRO A 245 -6.63 18.78 -11.11
CA PRO A 245 -7.34 18.44 -9.88
C PRO A 245 -6.39 18.42 -8.68
N LYS A 246 -6.90 18.82 -7.52
CA LYS A 246 -6.15 18.76 -6.27
C LYS A 246 -5.86 17.30 -5.92
N ILE A 247 -4.60 17.02 -5.56
CA ILE A 247 -4.19 15.73 -5.00
C ILE A 247 -4.59 15.68 -3.53
N SER A 248 -5.27 14.59 -3.15
CA SER A 248 -5.66 14.34 -1.76
C SER A 248 -4.42 14.27 -0.87
N LYS A 249 -4.48 14.93 0.30
CA LYS A 249 -3.40 14.91 1.29
C LYS A 249 -3.84 14.06 2.47
N PRO A 250 -3.45 12.78 2.54
CA PRO A 250 -3.74 11.96 3.70
C PRO A 250 -3.08 12.59 4.93
N ASN A 251 -3.83 12.72 6.03
CA ASN A 251 -3.33 13.21 7.30
C ASN A 251 -3.37 12.09 8.34
N PHE A 252 -2.20 11.70 8.85
CA PHE A 252 -2.05 10.68 9.88
C PHE A 252 -1.62 11.23 11.24
N GLU A 253 -1.57 12.56 11.41
CA GLU A 253 -1.10 13.22 12.65
C GLU A 253 -1.86 12.75 13.90
N MET A 254 -3.17 12.51 13.79
CA MET A 254 -4.01 12.06 14.89
C MET A 254 -3.69 10.63 15.37
N ALA A 255 -2.93 9.85 14.60
CA ALA A 255 -2.56 8.49 14.98
C ALA A 255 -1.42 8.44 15.99
N GLY A 256 -0.58 9.48 16.08
CA GLY A 256 0.48 9.59 17.09
C GLY A 256 1.40 8.35 17.14
N ASP A 257 1.50 7.73 18.31
CA ASP A 257 2.34 6.56 18.59
C ASP A 257 1.78 5.24 18.03
N LEU A 258 0.62 5.27 17.36
CA LEU A 258 0.04 4.08 16.73
C LEU A 258 0.72 3.74 15.39
N ILE A 259 1.31 4.72 14.72
CA ILE A 259 2.10 4.49 13.51
C ILE A 259 3.46 3.92 13.93
N PRO A 260 3.86 2.75 13.41
CA PRO A 260 5.19 2.20 13.69
C PRO A 260 6.29 3.05 13.04
N ASP A 261 7.55 2.81 13.42
CA ASP A 261 8.67 3.49 12.77
C ASP A 261 8.78 3.05 11.30
N LEU A 262 8.37 3.92 10.38
CA LEU A 262 8.40 3.66 8.93
C LEU A 262 9.81 3.38 8.41
N LYS A 263 10.87 3.74 9.14
CA LYS A 263 12.25 3.41 8.76
C LYS A 263 12.51 1.91 8.79
N GLU A 264 11.93 1.19 9.74
CA GLU A 264 12.07 -0.28 9.84
C GLU A 264 11.48 -0.97 8.60
N TYR A 265 10.42 -0.39 8.04
CA TYR A 265 9.74 -0.90 6.85
C TYR A 265 10.38 -0.45 5.55
N SER A 266 11.14 0.65 5.55
CA SER A 266 11.83 1.15 4.36
C SER A 266 12.82 0.15 3.75
N LEU A 267 13.38 -0.75 4.56
CA LEU A 267 14.32 -1.79 4.10
C LEU A 267 13.67 -2.82 3.19
N TRP A 268 12.36 -3.04 3.31
CA TRP A 268 11.60 -4.00 2.51
C TRP A 268 11.33 -3.51 1.08
N VAL A 269 11.68 -2.25 0.80
CA VAL A 269 11.33 -1.54 -0.43
C VAL A 269 12.50 -0.76 -1.01
N LYS A 270 13.73 -1.07 -0.56
CA LYS A 270 14.94 -0.60 -1.23
C LYS A 270 15.21 -1.48 -2.45
N ASP A 271 15.29 -0.84 -3.61
CA ASP A 271 15.85 -1.40 -4.83
C ASP A 271 17.37 -1.63 -4.68
#